data_AF-A0A7Y8LQ01-F1
#
_entry.id   AF-A0A7Y8LQ01-F1
#
_cell.length_a   1.000
_cell.length_b   1.000
_cell.length_c   1.000
_cell.angle_alpha   90.00
_cell.angle_beta   90.00
_cell.angle_gamma   90.00
#
_symmetry.space_group_name_H-M   'P 1'
#
loop_
_entity.id
_entity.type
_entity.pdbx_description
1 polymer ?
#
loop_
_entity_poly.entity_id
_entity_poly.type
_entity_poly.pdbx_seq_one_letter_code
_entity_poly.pdbx_strand_id
1 'polypeptide(L)' 'MTQTETKIFHYDLWGHLIAETNLGGQTLAEYVYLGDQLLAVIKPGGRRDGSIFPQ' A
#
# COMPACT_ATOMS: atom_id res chain seq x y z
N MET A 1 -23.27 -10.00 -9.33
CA MET A 1 -21.98 -10.29 -9.98
C MET A 1 -20.90 -10.06 -8.95
N THR A 2 -20.00 -11.01 -8.73
CA THR A 2 -18.87 -10.85 -7.79
C THR A 2 -17.79 -10.04 -8.50
N GLN A 3 -17.45 -8.86 -7.99
CA GLN A 3 -16.35 -8.04 -8.50
C GLN A 3 -15.03 -8.78 -8.21
N THR A 4 -14.35 -9.27 -9.25
CA THR A 4 -13.00 -9.84 -9.11
C THR A 4 -11.98 -8.71 -9.25
N GLU A 5 -11.38 -8.30 -8.13
CA GLU A 5 -10.28 -7.34 -8.12
C GLU A 5 -8.95 -8.08 -8.32
N THR A 6 -8.18 -7.70 -9.34
CA THR A 6 -6.84 -8.25 -9.59
C THR A 6 -5.80 -7.42 -8.84
N LYS A 7 -4.97 -8.09 -8.04
CA LYS A 7 -3.85 -7.48 -7.33
C LYS A 7 -2.52 -7.99 -7.91
N ILE A 8 -1.61 -7.07 -8.16
CA ILE A 8 -0.25 -7.30 -8.65
C ILE A 8 0.70 -7.04 -7.48
N PHE A 9 1.65 -7.95 -7.26
CA PHE A 9 2.64 -7.89 -6.19
C PHE A 9 4.02 -7.63 -6.79
N HIS A 10 4.71 -6.61 -6.28
CA HIS A 10 6.03 -6.19 -6.74
C HIS A 10 7.07 -6.57 -5.69
N TYR A 11 8.14 -7.24 -6.10
CA TYR A 11 9.18 -7.71 -5.20
C TYR A 11 10.53 -7.05 -5.51
N ASP A 12 11.36 -6.87 -4.49
CA ASP A 12 12.77 -6.52 -4.69
C ASP A 12 13.62 -7.73 -5.11
N LEU A 13 14.93 -7.52 -5.28
CA LEU A 13 15.89 -8.56 -5.67
C LEU A 13 16.11 -9.64 -4.60
N TRP A 14 15.74 -9.37 -3.35
CA TRP A 14 15.83 -10.31 -2.22
C TRP A 14 14.51 -11.04 -1.96
N GLY A 15 13.45 -10.70 -2.70
CA GLY A 15 12.13 -11.32 -2.57
C GLY A 15 11.22 -10.65 -1.54
N HIS A 16 11.55 -9.44 -1.07
CA HIS A 16 10.65 -8.67 -0.22
C HIS A 16 9.55 -8.02 -1.04
N LEU A 17 8.30 -8.11 -0.57
CA LEU A 17 7.17 -7.42 -1.16
C LEU A 17 7.32 -5.93 -0.93
N ILE A 18 7.56 -5.14 -1.99
CA ILE A 18 7.78 -3.68 -1.89
C ILE A 18 6.56 -2.85 -2.29
N ALA A 19 5.65 -3.40 -3.09
CA ALA A 19 4.41 -2.72 -3.45
C ALA A 19 3.30 -3.69 -3.87
N GLU A 20 2.07 -3.22 -3.74
CA GLU A 20 0.88 -3.84 -4.29
C GLU A 20 0.18 -2.83 -5.20
N THR A 21 -0.20 -3.25 -6.41
CA THR A 21 -0.98 -2.41 -7.33
C THR A 21 -2.22 -3.15 -7.83
N ASN A 22 -3.25 -2.43 -8.26
CA ASN A 22 -4.34 -3.04 -9.02
C ASN A 22 -3.97 -3.18 -10.50
N LEU A 23 -4.86 -3.80 -11.30
CA LEU A 23 -4.67 -3.95 -12.74
C LEU A 23 -4.54 -2.62 -13.50
N GLY A 24 -5.11 -1.55 -12.95
CA GLY A 24 -5.00 -0.19 -13.49
C GLY A 24 -3.68 0.51 -13.13
N GLY A 25 -2.76 -0.16 -12.43
CA GLY A 25 -1.49 0.41 -11.99
C GLY A 25 -1.61 1.35 -10.79
N GLN A 26 -2.78 1.43 -10.14
CA GLN A 26 -2.91 2.20 -8.91
C GLN A 26 -2.26 1.44 -7.75
N THR A 27 -1.35 2.10 -7.04
CA THR A 27 -0.75 1.58 -5.81
C THR A 27 -1.81 1.44 -4.74
N LEU A 28 -1.83 0.29 -4.08
CA LEU A 28 -2.70 -0.05 -2.95
C LEU A 28 -1.93 0.01 -1.63
N ALA A 29 -0.64 -0.36 -1.66
CA ALA A 29 0.29 -0.26 -0.55
C ALA A 29 1.74 -0.25 -1.06
N GLU A 30 2.62 0.41 -0.31
CA GLU A 30 4.08 0.33 -0.47
C GLU A 30 4.71 -0.06 0.87
N TYR A 31 5.76 -0.85 0.80
CA TYR A 31 6.45 -1.43 1.95
C TYR A 31 7.92 -1.01 1.92
N VAL A 32 8.37 -0.36 2.98
CA VAL A 32 9.74 0.17 3.09
C VAL A 32 10.54 -0.71 4.04
N TYR A 33 11.66 -1.24 3.57
CA TYR A 33 12.54 -2.11 4.34
C TYR A 33 13.90 -1.46 4.61
N LEU A 34 14.52 -1.83 5.73
CA LEU A 34 15.94 -1.61 6.02
C LEU A 34 16.58 -2.97 6.27
N GLY A 35 17.30 -3.49 5.27
CA GLY A 35 17.65 -4.92 5.23
C GLY A 35 16.37 -5.75 5.17
N ASP A 36 16.24 -6.74 6.05
CA ASP A 36 15.03 -7.58 6.15
C ASP A 36 13.97 -7.01 7.12
N GLN A 37 14.22 -5.82 7.70
CA GLN A 37 13.31 -5.20 8.65
C GLN A 37 12.31 -4.27 7.95
N LEU A 38 11.02 -4.60 8.03
CA LEU A 38 9.94 -3.72 7.59
C LEU A 38 9.86 -2.49 8.52
N LEU A 39 10.05 -1.30 7.95
CA LEU A 39 10.00 -0.03 8.66
C LEU A 39 8.65 0.67 8.54
N ALA A 40 8.02 0.61 7.37
CA ALA A 40 6.79 1.34 7.12
C ALA A 40 5.92 0.64 6.08
N VAL A 41 4.61 0.85 6.22
CA VAL A 41 3.60 0.53 5.20
C VAL A 41 2.89 1.82 4.85
N ILE A 42 2.97 2.23 3.60
CA ILE A 42 2.34 3.44 3.07
C ILE A 42 1.11 3.00 2.29
N LYS A 43 -0.06 3.55 2.62
CA LYS A 43 -1.31 3.29 1.89
C LYS A 43 -1.85 4.60 1.33
N PRO A 44 -2.34 4.62 0.08
CA PRO A 44 -3.06 5.78 -0.43
C PRO A 44 -4.33 5.97 0.40
N GLY A 45 -4.45 7.12 1.06
CA GLY A 45 -5.59 7.45 1.92
C GLY A 45 -5.27 7.86 3.36
N GLY A 46 -4.00 8.01 3.72
CA GLY A 46 -3.58 8.47 5.05
C GLY A 46 -3.78 9.97 5.32
N ARG A 47 -5.03 10.45 5.33
CA ARG A 47 -5.62 11.58 6.10
C ARG A 47 -6.83 12.18 5.37
N ARG A 48 -8.00 11.62 5.65
CA ARG A 48 -9.30 12.33 5.60
C ARG A 48 -10.07 12.04 6.87
N ASP A 49 -9.45 12.32 8.01
CA ASP A 49 -10.21 12.67 9.20
C ASP A 49 -9.75 14.06 9.61
N GLY A 50 -10.32 15.05 8.93
CA GLY A 50 -10.38 16.39 9.48
C GLY A 50 -11.38 16.35 10.61
N SER A 51 -10.94 15.88 11.79
CA SER A 51 -11.69 16.03 13.02
C SER A 51 -11.81 17.53 13.30
N ILE A 52 -12.87 18.12 12.76
CA ILE A 52 -13.41 19.40 13.20
C ILE A 52 -13.81 19.19 14.67
N PHE A 53 -12.94 19.59 15.58
CA PHE A 53 -13.33 19.84 16.96
C PHE A 53 -14.10 21.18 16.96
N PRO A 54 -15.44 21.19 17.17
CA PRO A 54 -16.12 22.44 17.44
C PRO A 54 -15.67 22.98 18.80
N GLN A 55 -15.42 24.29 18.85
CA GLN A 55 -15.21 25.05 20.09
C GLN A 55 -16.54 25.36 20.76
#